data_AF-A0A7S2MFF1-F1
#
_entry.id   AF-A0A7S2MFF1-F1
#
_cell.length_a   1.000
_cell.length_b   1.000
_cell.length_c   1.000
_cell.angle_alpha   90.00
_cell.angle_beta   90.00
_cell.angle_gamma   90.00
#
_symmetry.space_group_name_H-M   'P 1'
#
loop_
_entity.id
_entity.type
_entity.pdbx_description
1 polymer ?
#
loop_
_entity_poly.entity_id
_entity_poly.type
_entity_poly.pdbx_seq_one_letter_code
_entity_poly.pdbx_strand_id
1 'polypeptide(L)'
;VNGTKAGSFRAYLIDRRKAGSKFHAACDAESADLYAVGCVLFGSCGKPRYPPICLDTSVTTGGFLYIDTLKVDAAYRKDDQTDIGLAAIRALLSCPELARRWTVAAYVADAKAGLSEAEDLAERKQGATVHEEACRLARAREREARDALQFVRAGFVEIACDDGGWLYMTKRMMQHAPLAQEAALAVPLRMTTPRRGGVVLTDADAKLLRRLLPSDGQTLGSAAVLAAVDEMVAEGADIVRAGVLQWCAARGCRHLIQPLLSRGAQINAKDQLDLTPLMIAASRGGREGSDDRIAMVSALIAFGADKNIVDDDGISALGHYFSSLRRANDFNATFDLEKQVLDPVLRTMLAPARGPTIADLTCVDDH
;
A
#
# COMPACT_ATOMS: atom_id res chain seq x y z
N VAL A 1 27.17 -15.54 2.09
CA VAL A 1 28.05 -14.76 1.19
C VAL A 1 29.45 -15.31 1.31
N ASN A 2 30.11 -15.73 0.21
CA ASN A 2 31.50 -16.24 0.23
C ASN A 2 31.80 -17.30 1.31
N GLY A 3 30.93 -18.30 1.46
CA GLY A 3 31.08 -19.37 2.46
C GLY A 3 30.69 -19.00 3.91
N THR A 4 30.37 -17.73 4.17
CA THR A 4 29.98 -17.26 5.50
C THR A 4 28.47 -17.05 5.61
N LYS A 5 27.87 -17.52 6.71
CA LYS A 5 26.45 -17.26 7.02
C LYS A 5 26.29 -15.82 7.48
N ALA A 6 25.76 -14.98 6.59
CA ALA A 6 25.58 -13.55 6.81
C ALA A 6 24.16 -13.17 7.25
N GLY A 7 23.23 -14.13 7.24
CA GLY A 7 21.84 -13.89 7.55
C GLY A 7 20.91 -15.00 7.08
N SER A 8 19.61 -14.69 7.04
CA SER A 8 18.52 -15.56 6.60
C SER A 8 17.47 -14.79 5.82
N PHE A 9 16.81 -15.43 4.87
CA PHE A 9 15.69 -14.82 4.14
C PHE A 9 14.49 -15.77 4.11
N ARG A 10 13.30 -15.21 3.91
CA ARG A 10 12.09 -15.94 3.52
C ARG A 10 11.61 -15.37 2.19
N ALA A 11 11.42 -16.24 1.22
CA ALA A 11 10.86 -15.87 -0.06
C ALA A 11 9.89 -16.96 -0.54
N TYR A 12 8.92 -16.53 -1.34
CA TYR A 12 7.84 -17.35 -1.86
C TYR A 12 7.87 -17.32 -3.38
N LEU A 13 7.63 -18.47 -4.01
CA LEU A 13 7.48 -18.55 -5.45
C LEU A 13 6.00 -18.68 -5.79
N ILE A 14 5.47 -17.72 -6.53
CA ILE A 14 4.09 -17.73 -6.99
C ILE A 14 4.07 -18.43 -8.36
N ASP A 15 3.31 -19.53 -8.45
CA ASP A 15 3.16 -20.32 -9.67
C ASP A 15 2.40 -19.52 -10.73
N ARG A 16 3.07 -19.37 -11.86
CA ARG A 16 2.56 -18.72 -13.05
C ARG A 16 1.27 -19.36 -13.59
N ARG A 17 1.05 -20.68 -13.43
CA ARG A 17 -0.18 -21.36 -13.91
C ARG A 17 -1.46 -20.87 -13.21
N LYS A 18 -1.32 -20.25 -12.05
CA LYS A 18 -2.43 -19.62 -11.32
C LYS A 18 -2.65 -18.16 -11.71
N ALA A 19 -1.81 -17.62 -12.59
CA ALA A 19 -1.90 -16.28 -13.16
C ALA A 19 -2.25 -16.37 -14.67
N GLY A 20 -2.89 -15.33 -15.21
CA GLY A 20 -3.37 -15.33 -16.60
C GLY A 20 -2.24 -15.22 -17.65
N SER A 21 -2.51 -15.58 -18.90
CA SER A 21 -1.51 -15.54 -20.00
C SER A 21 -0.85 -14.17 -20.20
N LYS A 22 -1.56 -13.07 -19.95
CA LYS A 22 -1.05 -11.70 -20.05
C LYS A 22 -0.15 -11.27 -18.89
N PHE A 23 -0.28 -11.91 -17.73
CA PHE A 23 0.67 -11.76 -16.64
C PHE A 23 2.06 -12.24 -17.05
N HIS A 24 2.15 -13.30 -17.87
CA HIS A 24 3.41 -13.78 -18.42
C HIS A 24 4.01 -12.78 -19.40
N ALA A 25 3.19 -12.24 -20.31
CA ALA A 25 3.63 -11.22 -21.26
C ALA A 25 4.19 -9.97 -20.57
N ALA A 26 3.60 -9.56 -19.44
CA ALA A 26 4.08 -8.41 -18.68
C ALA A 26 5.31 -8.74 -17.82
N CYS A 27 5.40 -9.93 -17.21
CA CYS A 27 6.59 -10.37 -16.47
C CYS A 27 7.82 -10.49 -17.39
N ASP A 28 7.60 -10.93 -18.64
CA ASP A 28 8.64 -11.06 -19.66
C ASP A 28 8.84 -9.76 -20.46
N ALA A 29 8.06 -8.71 -20.20
CA ALA A 29 8.17 -7.42 -20.89
C ALA A 29 9.44 -6.68 -20.46
N GLU A 30 10.09 -6.06 -21.44
CA GLU A 30 11.31 -5.28 -21.25
C GLU A 30 11.05 -3.82 -20.81
N SER A 31 9.77 -3.43 -20.63
CA SER A 31 9.34 -2.05 -20.39
C SER A 31 9.10 -1.73 -18.91
N ALA A 32 9.12 -0.44 -18.58
CA ALA A 32 8.85 0.12 -17.24
C ALA A 32 7.38 0.00 -16.80
N ASP A 33 6.49 -0.50 -17.66
CA ASP A 33 5.02 -0.54 -17.48
C ASP A 33 4.52 -1.56 -16.43
N LEU A 34 5.40 -1.98 -15.52
CA LEU A 34 5.17 -2.98 -14.49
C LEU A 34 4.42 -2.46 -13.25
N TYR A 35 4.06 -1.18 -13.26
CA TYR A 35 3.13 -0.55 -12.32
C TYR A 35 1.85 -1.39 -12.12
N ALA A 36 1.26 -1.87 -13.23
CA ALA A 36 -0.01 -2.60 -13.20
C ALA A 36 0.10 -4.03 -12.66
N VAL A 37 1.14 -4.77 -13.05
CA VAL A 37 1.34 -6.18 -12.64
C VAL A 37 1.51 -6.30 -11.14
N GLY A 38 2.24 -5.36 -10.56
CA GLY A 38 2.49 -5.31 -9.13
C GLY A 38 1.24 -5.05 -8.30
N CYS A 39 0.44 -4.05 -8.67
CA CYS A 39 -0.78 -3.69 -7.94
C CYS A 39 -1.86 -4.79 -7.98
N VAL A 40 -1.80 -5.69 -8.97
CA VAL A 40 -2.77 -6.78 -9.14
C VAL A 40 -2.45 -7.99 -8.28
N LEU A 41 -1.17 -8.27 -8.04
CA LEU A 41 -0.74 -9.40 -7.20
C LEU A 41 -0.88 -9.14 -5.71
N PHE A 42 -0.88 -7.87 -5.29
CA PHE A 42 -0.86 -7.48 -3.88
C PHE A 42 -2.12 -6.69 -3.50
N GLY A 43 -2.56 -6.82 -2.25
CA GLY A 43 -3.57 -5.94 -1.66
C GLY A 43 -3.01 -4.53 -1.43
N SER A 44 -3.85 -3.58 -1.03
CA SER A 44 -3.38 -2.22 -0.70
C SER A 44 -2.28 -2.24 0.36
N CYS A 45 -2.32 -3.21 1.28
CA CYS A 45 -1.32 -3.47 2.33
C CYS A 45 -0.10 -4.31 1.91
N GLY A 46 0.17 -4.51 0.61
CA GLY A 46 1.35 -5.27 0.15
C GLY A 46 1.32 -6.78 0.41
N LYS A 47 0.17 -7.33 0.86
CA LYS A 47 -0.02 -8.78 1.03
C LYS A 47 -0.35 -9.48 -0.29
N PRO A 48 0.28 -10.62 -0.63
CA PRO A 48 -0.04 -11.33 -1.86
C PRO A 48 -1.49 -11.82 -1.84
N ARG A 49 -2.25 -11.50 -2.90
CA ARG A 49 -3.65 -11.93 -3.09
C ARG A 49 -3.78 -13.42 -3.38
N TYR A 50 -2.71 -14.02 -3.88
CA TYR A 50 -2.63 -15.44 -4.16
C TYR A 50 -1.88 -16.13 -3.02
N PRO A 51 -2.35 -17.31 -2.56
CA PRO A 51 -1.63 -18.05 -1.53
C PRO A 51 -0.22 -18.37 -2.05
N PRO A 52 0.83 -18.05 -1.27
CA PRO A 52 2.19 -18.37 -1.65
C PRO A 52 2.31 -19.89 -1.79
N ILE A 53 2.98 -20.32 -2.85
CA ILE A 53 3.23 -21.73 -3.08
C ILE A 53 4.63 -22.00 -2.56
N CYS A 54 4.74 -22.94 -1.61
CA CYS A 54 6.03 -23.49 -1.23
C CYS A 54 6.73 -24.02 -2.48
N LEU A 55 8.06 -23.90 -2.53
CA LEU A 55 8.90 -24.30 -3.65
C LEU A 55 8.40 -25.60 -4.30
N ASP A 56 7.70 -25.48 -5.42
CA ASP A 56 7.20 -26.64 -6.16
C ASP A 56 8.32 -27.07 -7.11
N THR A 57 8.97 -28.17 -6.79
CA THR A 57 10.05 -28.74 -7.61
C THR A 57 9.55 -29.27 -8.95
N SER A 58 8.23 -29.43 -9.13
CA SER A 58 7.62 -29.82 -10.41
C SER A 58 7.49 -28.66 -11.41
N VAL A 59 7.64 -27.42 -10.96
CA VAL A 59 7.59 -26.23 -11.83
C VAL A 59 8.94 -26.06 -12.52
N THR A 60 9.00 -26.45 -13.79
CA THR A 60 10.23 -26.48 -14.60
C THR A 60 10.57 -25.15 -15.28
N THR A 61 9.64 -24.20 -15.35
CA THR A 61 9.86 -22.85 -15.88
C THR A 61 9.00 -21.83 -15.13
N GLY A 62 9.47 -20.58 -15.01
CA GLY A 62 8.72 -19.35 -14.71
C GLY A 62 7.89 -19.22 -13.42
N GLY A 63 7.86 -18.02 -12.84
CA GLY A 63 7.16 -17.70 -11.59
C GLY A 63 7.51 -16.30 -11.07
N PHE A 64 6.78 -15.83 -10.06
CA PHE A 64 7.04 -14.55 -9.41
C PHE A 64 7.65 -14.79 -8.03
N LEU A 65 8.82 -14.20 -7.77
CA LEU A 65 9.54 -14.33 -6.51
C LEU A 65 9.14 -13.18 -5.57
N TYR A 66 8.44 -13.51 -4.50
CA TYR A 66 8.11 -12.55 -3.45
C TYR A 66 9.06 -12.74 -2.27
N ILE A 67 9.90 -11.74 -2.00
CA ILE A 67 10.83 -11.71 -0.87
C ILE A 67 10.08 -11.05 0.30
N ASP A 68 9.73 -11.88 1.27
CA ASP A 68 8.94 -11.49 2.45
C ASP A 68 9.84 -10.91 3.54
N THR A 69 10.93 -11.61 3.87
CA THR A 69 11.88 -11.13 4.88
C THR A 69 13.31 -11.36 4.45
N LEU A 70 14.18 -10.38 4.74
CA LEU A 70 15.63 -10.48 4.62
C LEU A 70 16.24 -10.00 5.94
N LYS A 71 16.79 -10.93 6.72
CA LYS A 71 17.49 -10.63 7.98
C LYS A 71 18.99 -10.78 7.75
N VAL A 72 19.74 -9.68 7.82
CA VAL A 72 21.22 -9.68 7.80
C VAL A 72 21.72 -9.53 9.23
N ASP A 73 22.66 -10.38 9.65
CA ASP A 73 23.17 -10.36 11.03
C ASP A 73 23.94 -9.05 11.31
N ALA A 74 23.77 -8.50 12.51
CA ALA A 74 24.34 -7.20 12.89
C ALA A 74 25.87 -7.15 12.80
N ALA A 75 26.56 -8.28 12.97
CA ALA A 75 28.01 -8.39 12.81
C ALA A 75 28.51 -8.06 11.40
N TYR A 76 27.63 -8.18 10.39
CA TYR A 76 27.91 -7.88 8.99
C TYR A 76 27.29 -6.56 8.51
N ARG A 77 26.76 -5.75 9.43
CA ARG A 77 26.22 -4.41 9.18
C ARG A 77 27.20 -3.29 9.56
N LYS A 78 28.51 -3.58 9.61
CA LYS A 78 29.50 -2.56 10.02
C LYS A 78 29.65 -1.49 8.93
N ASP A 79 29.11 -0.32 9.24
CA ASP A 79 29.41 1.00 8.65
C ASP A 79 28.91 1.32 7.24
N ASP A 80 27.79 0.74 6.77
CA ASP A 80 27.14 1.06 5.47
C ASP A 80 28.05 0.93 4.21
N GLN A 81 29.33 0.57 4.38
CA GLN A 81 30.32 0.41 3.32
C GLN A 81 30.52 -1.05 2.90
N THR A 82 30.21 -2.01 3.78
CA THR A 82 30.31 -3.42 3.41
C THR A 82 29.12 -3.82 2.55
N ASP A 83 29.39 -4.09 1.27
CA ASP A 83 28.48 -4.65 0.24
C ASP A 83 27.92 -6.04 0.55
N ILE A 84 27.92 -6.46 1.82
CA ILE A 84 27.45 -7.78 2.24
C ILE A 84 25.94 -7.91 2.02
N GLY A 85 25.16 -6.83 2.18
CA GLY A 85 23.73 -6.80 1.87
C GLY A 85 23.47 -7.05 0.38
N LEU A 86 24.09 -6.25 -0.49
CA LEU A 86 24.07 -6.46 -1.94
C LEU A 86 24.55 -7.85 -2.33
N ALA A 87 25.64 -8.35 -1.75
CA ALA A 87 26.18 -9.68 -2.04
C ALA A 87 25.23 -10.79 -1.57
N ALA A 88 24.52 -10.60 -0.45
CA ALA A 88 23.50 -11.53 0.02
C ALA A 88 22.28 -11.56 -0.92
N ILE A 89 21.81 -10.39 -1.37
CA ILE A 89 20.72 -10.28 -2.35
C ILE A 89 21.15 -10.93 -3.67
N ARG A 90 22.36 -10.70 -4.16
CA ARG A 90 22.87 -11.36 -5.38
C ARG A 90 23.01 -12.87 -5.21
N ALA A 91 23.46 -13.34 -4.05
CA ALA A 91 23.53 -14.77 -3.76
C ALA A 91 22.14 -15.42 -3.73
N LEU A 92 21.14 -14.74 -3.14
CA LEU A 92 19.74 -15.15 -3.17
C LEU A 92 19.21 -15.25 -4.61
N LEU A 93 19.43 -14.20 -5.39
CA LEU A 93 18.94 -14.11 -6.77
C LEU A 93 19.62 -15.10 -7.71
N SER A 94 20.88 -15.44 -7.43
CA SER A 94 21.68 -16.43 -8.18
C SER A 94 21.57 -17.85 -7.61
N CYS A 95 20.72 -18.06 -6.61
CA CYS A 95 20.50 -19.35 -5.97
C CYS A 95 20.07 -20.38 -7.03
N PRO A 96 20.76 -21.52 -7.21
CA PRO A 96 20.49 -22.49 -8.28
C PRO A 96 19.03 -22.98 -8.32
N GLU A 97 18.40 -23.09 -7.16
CA GLU A 97 17.02 -23.47 -6.96
C GLU A 97 16.03 -22.42 -7.52
N LEU A 98 16.47 -21.16 -7.62
CA LEU A 98 15.65 -20.01 -7.99
C LEU A 98 16.01 -19.43 -9.37
N ALA A 99 17.30 -19.27 -9.71
CA ALA A 99 17.83 -18.43 -10.79
C ALA A 99 17.26 -18.66 -12.21
N ARG A 100 16.58 -19.79 -12.46
CA ARG A 100 15.92 -20.11 -13.74
C ARG A 100 14.40 -20.18 -13.66
N ARG A 101 13.83 -20.05 -12.47
CA ARG A 101 12.41 -20.27 -12.18
C ARG A 101 11.64 -18.99 -11.93
N TRP A 102 12.28 -17.88 -11.60
CA TRP A 102 11.59 -16.60 -11.37
C TRP A 102 11.87 -15.60 -12.49
N THR A 103 10.86 -14.79 -12.81
CA THR A 103 10.91 -13.77 -13.88
C THR A 103 10.93 -12.36 -13.30
N VAL A 104 10.16 -12.14 -12.23
CA VAL A 104 10.07 -10.87 -11.51
C VAL A 104 10.29 -11.16 -10.02
N ALA A 105 11.04 -10.28 -9.36
CA ALA A 105 11.24 -10.30 -7.92
C ALA A 105 10.60 -9.06 -7.30
N ALA A 106 9.95 -9.24 -6.15
CA ALA A 106 9.38 -8.14 -5.36
C ALA A 106 9.79 -8.24 -3.90
N TYR A 107 9.99 -7.10 -3.26
CA TYR A 107 10.30 -6.98 -1.85
C TYR A 107 9.41 -5.91 -1.23
N VAL A 108 8.66 -6.28 -0.20
CA VAL A 108 7.85 -5.34 0.58
C VAL A 108 8.51 -5.20 1.94
N ALA A 109 8.88 -3.99 2.32
CA ALA A 109 9.25 -3.70 3.70
C ALA A 109 7.97 -3.49 4.51
N ASP A 110 7.75 -4.28 5.56
CA ASP A 110 6.62 -4.12 6.48
C ASP A 110 7.10 -3.84 7.92
N ALA A 111 7.03 -2.56 8.29
CA ALA A 111 7.50 -2.07 9.59
C ALA A 111 6.70 -2.67 10.73
N LYS A 112 5.45 -3.06 10.45
CA LYS A 112 4.51 -3.63 11.41
C LYS A 112 4.67 -5.14 11.53
N ALA A 113 5.04 -5.87 10.48
CA ALA A 113 5.33 -7.30 10.58
C ALA A 113 6.52 -7.58 11.52
N GLY A 114 7.55 -6.72 11.50
CA GLY A 114 8.66 -6.80 12.45
C GLY A 114 8.27 -6.42 13.89
N LEU A 115 7.17 -5.67 14.05
CA LEU A 115 6.57 -5.37 15.34
C LEU A 115 5.72 -6.52 15.86
N SER A 116 4.98 -7.28 15.03
CA SER A 116 4.14 -8.38 15.53
C SER A 116 4.94 -9.50 16.22
N GLU A 117 6.13 -9.87 15.71
CA GLU A 117 7.05 -10.80 16.41
C GLU A 117 7.55 -10.23 17.75
N ALA A 118 7.62 -8.90 17.88
CA ALA A 118 8.07 -8.19 19.07
C ALA A 118 6.92 -7.86 20.04
N GLU A 119 5.69 -7.67 19.53
CA GLU A 119 4.43 -7.49 20.26
C GLU A 119 4.10 -8.78 21.01
N ASP A 120 4.23 -9.95 20.34
CA ASP A 120 4.10 -11.27 20.99
C ASP A 120 5.10 -11.47 22.16
N LEU A 121 6.27 -10.81 22.09
CA LEU A 121 7.31 -10.86 23.13
C LEU A 121 7.14 -9.76 24.21
N ALA A 122 6.55 -8.62 23.84
CA ALA A 122 6.35 -7.45 24.69
C ALA A 122 5.05 -7.55 25.50
N GLU A 123 3.97 -8.13 24.94
CA GLU A 123 2.75 -8.51 25.65
C GLU A 123 3.06 -9.48 26.80
N ARG A 124 4.12 -10.29 26.66
CA ARG A 124 4.62 -11.17 27.72
C ARG A 124 5.40 -10.44 28.82
N LYS A 125 5.80 -9.17 28.66
CA LYS A 125 6.74 -8.52 29.59
C LYS A 125 6.26 -7.27 30.32
N GLN A 126 5.52 -6.32 29.75
CA GLN A 126 4.84 -5.21 30.48
C GLN A 126 4.39 -4.11 29.51
N GLY A 127 3.33 -3.39 29.90
CA GLY A 127 2.75 -2.26 29.16
C GLY A 127 3.79 -1.22 28.76
N ALA A 128 4.16 -1.24 27.49
CA ALA A 128 5.03 -0.24 26.89
C ALA A 128 4.28 1.10 26.77
N THR A 129 4.98 2.21 27.00
CA THR A 129 4.40 3.54 26.81
C THR A 129 4.37 3.90 25.32
N VAL A 130 3.41 4.73 24.91
CA VAL A 130 3.24 5.23 23.52
C VAL A 130 4.53 5.83 22.94
N HIS A 131 5.37 6.45 23.79
CA HIS A 131 6.67 7.01 23.38
C HIS A 131 7.70 5.91 23.03
N GLU A 132 7.74 4.82 23.80
CA GLU A 132 8.62 3.69 23.48
C GLU A 132 8.21 2.98 22.20
N GLU A 133 6.91 2.84 21.96
CA GLU A 133 6.37 2.26 20.72
C GLU A 133 6.71 3.13 19.50
N ALA A 134 6.57 4.45 19.63
CA ALA A 134 6.98 5.40 18.60
C ALA A 134 8.49 5.31 18.29
N CYS A 135 9.35 5.24 19.32
CA CYS A 135 10.79 5.05 19.12
C CYS A 135 11.13 3.68 18.49
N ARG A 136 10.41 2.60 18.85
CA ARG A 136 10.59 1.28 18.24
C ARG A 136 10.19 1.27 16.77
N LEU A 137 9.05 1.86 16.43
CA LEU A 137 8.58 2.00 15.05
C LEU A 137 9.54 2.86 14.22
N ALA A 138 10.06 3.96 14.78
CA ALA A 138 11.05 4.80 14.11
C ALA A 138 12.33 4.02 13.78
N ARG A 139 12.86 3.24 14.75
CA ARG A 139 14.02 2.36 14.52
C ARG A 139 13.72 1.22 13.54
N ALA A 140 12.48 0.73 13.48
CA ALA A 140 12.06 -0.28 12.51
C ALA A 140 12.09 0.30 11.09
N ARG A 141 11.48 1.47 10.88
CA ARG A 141 11.49 2.18 9.60
C ARG A 141 12.90 2.56 9.13
N GLU A 142 13.78 2.93 10.06
CA GLU A 142 15.17 3.23 9.72
C GLU A 142 15.92 1.99 9.22
N ARG A 143 15.66 0.81 9.80
CA ARG A 143 16.20 -0.45 9.27
C ARG A 143 15.66 -0.78 7.89
N GLU A 144 14.39 -0.50 7.65
CA GLU A 144 13.74 -0.74 6.35
C GLU A 144 14.26 0.15 5.25
N ALA A 145 14.47 1.44 5.54
CA ALA A 145 15.10 2.36 4.61
C ALA A 145 16.49 1.86 4.18
N ARG A 146 17.26 1.28 5.11
CA ARG A 146 18.58 0.69 4.82
C ARG A 146 18.48 -0.59 4.01
N ASP A 147 17.55 -1.48 4.36
CA ASP A 147 17.37 -2.73 3.62
C ASP A 147 16.89 -2.42 2.18
N ALA A 148 15.94 -1.50 2.01
CA ALA A 148 15.45 -1.02 0.72
C ALA A 148 16.57 -0.46 -0.18
N LEU A 149 17.51 0.29 0.39
CA LEU A 149 18.66 0.81 -0.34
C LEU A 149 19.52 -0.31 -0.94
N GLN A 150 19.69 -1.44 -0.23
CA GLN A 150 20.45 -2.59 -0.74
C GLN A 150 19.75 -3.24 -1.94
N PHE A 151 18.42 -3.26 -1.96
CA PHE A 151 17.63 -3.73 -3.10
C PHE A 151 17.72 -2.75 -4.28
N VAL A 152 17.65 -1.44 -4.05
CA VAL A 152 17.87 -0.44 -5.10
C VAL A 152 19.25 -0.62 -5.74
N ARG A 153 20.28 -0.83 -4.91
CA ARG A 153 21.64 -1.14 -5.39
C ARG A 153 21.71 -2.40 -6.23
N ALA A 154 20.89 -3.41 -5.91
CA ALA A 154 20.77 -4.64 -6.69
C ALA A 154 19.99 -4.47 -8.01
N GLY A 155 19.44 -3.28 -8.28
CA GLY A 155 18.68 -2.98 -9.50
C GLY A 155 17.16 -3.01 -9.32
N PHE A 156 16.67 -3.06 -8.08
CA PHE A 156 15.24 -2.91 -7.82
C PHE A 156 14.80 -1.45 -7.96
N VAL A 157 13.55 -1.27 -8.37
CA VAL A 157 12.89 0.02 -8.51
C VAL A 157 11.71 0.06 -7.54
N GLU A 158 11.44 1.20 -6.92
CA GLU A 158 10.27 1.36 -6.05
C GLU A 158 8.99 1.56 -6.86
N ILE A 159 7.93 0.88 -6.43
CA ILE A 159 6.55 1.11 -6.89
C ILE A 159 5.81 1.84 -5.78
N ALA A 160 5.22 2.98 -6.13
CA ALA A 160 4.38 3.73 -5.22
C ALA A 160 2.99 3.06 -5.07
N CYS A 161 2.59 2.80 -3.81
CA CYS A 161 1.22 2.44 -3.43
C CYS A 161 0.79 3.24 -2.20
N ASP A 162 -0.53 3.39 -2.07
CA ASP A 162 -1.19 4.24 -1.06
C ASP A 162 -0.81 3.86 0.40
N ASP A 163 -0.50 2.58 0.69
CA ASP A 163 -0.18 2.11 2.06
C ASP A 163 1.30 1.71 2.28
N GLY A 164 2.17 1.82 1.27
CA GLY A 164 3.60 1.48 1.40
C GLY A 164 4.26 1.23 0.04
N GLY A 165 5.46 1.78 -0.14
CA GLY A 165 6.27 1.54 -1.33
C GLY A 165 6.94 0.17 -1.23
N TRP A 166 6.82 -0.65 -2.26
CA TRP A 166 7.53 -1.92 -2.35
C TRP A 166 8.38 -1.94 -3.61
N LEU A 167 9.44 -2.72 -3.57
CA LEU A 167 10.47 -2.74 -4.59
C LEU A 167 10.23 -3.90 -5.55
N TYR A 168 10.48 -3.69 -6.83
CA TYR A 168 10.40 -4.75 -7.84
C TYR A 168 11.62 -4.76 -8.77
N MET A 169 11.87 -5.90 -9.39
CA MET A 169 12.93 -6.08 -10.36
C MET A 169 12.55 -7.12 -11.41
N THR A 170 12.80 -6.84 -12.68
CA THR A 170 12.64 -7.81 -13.77
C THR A 170 13.92 -8.56 -14.08
N LYS A 171 13.79 -9.64 -14.84
CA LYS A 171 14.92 -10.33 -15.45
C LYS A 171 15.80 -9.43 -16.33
N ARG A 172 15.25 -8.41 -16.99
CA ARG A 172 16.03 -7.41 -17.76
C ARG A 172 16.84 -6.52 -16.81
N MET A 173 16.19 -6.01 -15.76
CA MET A 173 16.83 -5.15 -14.76
C MET A 173 18.02 -5.85 -14.08
N MET A 174 17.90 -7.15 -13.84
CA MET A 174 18.99 -7.98 -13.31
C MET A 174 20.27 -7.99 -14.18
N GLN A 175 20.15 -7.74 -15.49
CA GLN A 175 21.30 -7.72 -16.39
C GLN A 175 22.13 -6.43 -16.25
N HIS A 176 21.58 -5.39 -15.63
CA HIS A 176 22.29 -4.14 -15.40
C HIS A 176 23.32 -4.29 -14.27
N ALA A 177 24.41 -3.53 -14.38
CA ALA A 177 25.39 -3.45 -13.31
C ALA A 177 24.75 -2.82 -12.06
N PRO A 178 25.14 -3.26 -10.85
CA PRO A 178 24.62 -2.70 -9.61
C PRO A 178 24.96 -1.21 -9.50
N LEU A 179 24.06 -0.45 -8.88
CA LEU A 179 24.28 0.97 -8.61
C LEU A 179 25.36 1.15 -7.52
N ALA A 180 26.19 2.17 -7.71
CA ALA A 180 27.11 2.64 -6.68
C ALA A 180 26.33 3.17 -5.46
N GLN A 181 26.94 3.10 -4.27
CA GLN A 181 26.30 3.53 -3.02
C GLN A 181 25.78 4.99 -3.10
N GLU A 182 26.59 5.90 -3.63
CA GLU A 182 26.22 7.32 -3.80
C GLU A 182 25.02 7.49 -4.74
N ALA A 183 25.01 6.76 -5.86
CA ALA A 183 23.91 6.81 -6.82
C ALA A 183 22.62 6.25 -6.21
N ALA A 184 22.70 5.20 -5.40
CA ALA A 184 21.54 4.64 -4.72
C ALA A 184 20.99 5.57 -3.63
N LEU A 185 21.85 6.26 -2.87
CA LEU A 185 21.44 7.26 -1.88
C LEU A 185 20.71 8.46 -2.51
N ALA A 186 21.01 8.74 -3.78
CA ALA A 186 20.33 9.78 -4.56
C ALA A 186 18.97 9.34 -5.12
N VAL A 187 18.61 8.05 -5.03
CA VAL A 187 17.29 7.57 -5.47
C VAL A 187 16.24 7.98 -4.41
N PRO A 188 15.27 8.84 -4.76
CA PRO A 188 14.24 9.25 -3.82
C PRO A 188 13.30 8.08 -3.53
N LEU A 189 13.40 7.49 -2.34
CA LEU A 189 12.53 6.41 -1.89
C LEU A 189 11.32 6.96 -1.12
N ARG A 190 10.11 6.82 -1.68
CA ARG A 190 8.83 7.25 -1.07
C ARG A 190 8.52 6.49 0.21
N MET A 191 8.91 5.22 0.34
CA MET A 191 8.72 4.46 1.60
C MET A 191 9.55 5.02 2.76
N THR A 192 10.62 5.78 2.46
CA THR A 192 11.52 6.37 3.46
C THR A 192 11.17 7.81 3.80
N THR A 193 10.33 8.47 3.00
CA THR A 193 9.84 9.79 3.36
C THR A 193 8.99 9.64 4.63
N PRO A 194 9.26 10.43 5.68
CA PRO A 194 8.36 10.49 6.82
C PRO A 194 7.02 10.94 6.26
N ARG A 195 6.02 10.04 6.26
CA ARG A 195 4.63 10.45 6.06
C ARG A 195 4.40 11.58 7.05
N ARG A 196 4.09 12.79 6.56
CA ARG A 196 3.93 13.97 7.42
C ARG A 196 2.91 13.59 8.47
N GLY A 197 3.28 13.79 9.74
CA GLY A 197 2.75 13.08 10.90
C GLY A 197 1.28 12.71 10.79
N GLY A 198 1.01 11.47 10.37
CA GLY A 198 -0.34 10.92 10.40
C GLY A 198 -0.87 10.95 11.82
N VAL A 199 -2.16 11.23 11.98
CA VAL A 199 -2.77 11.35 13.31
C VAL A 199 -2.56 10.04 14.08
N VAL A 200 -1.84 10.10 15.21
CA VAL A 200 -1.55 8.91 16.03
C VAL A 200 -2.84 8.48 16.72
N LEU A 201 -3.32 7.28 16.41
CA LEU A 201 -4.51 6.69 17.05
C LEU A 201 -4.19 6.30 18.49
N THR A 202 -5.15 6.50 19.37
CA THR A 202 -5.17 5.91 20.71
C THR A 202 -5.77 4.51 20.67
N ASP A 203 -5.60 3.76 21.75
CA ASP A 203 -6.23 2.43 21.90
C ASP A 203 -7.76 2.49 21.78
N ALA A 204 -8.39 3.57 22.25
CA ALA A 204 -9.82 3.80 22.11
C ALA A 204 -10.24 3.95 20.65
N ASP A 205 -9.48 4.71 19.85
CA ASP A 205 -9.74 4.89 18.42
C ASP A 205 -9.55 3.57 17.65
N ALA A 206 -8.51 2.81 17.99
CA ALA A 206 -8.24 1.51 17.37
C ALA A 206 -9.34 0.48 17.71
N LYS A 207 -9.86 0.48 18.94
CA LYS A 207 -11.00 -0.35 19.35
C LYS A 207 -12.27 0.01 18.59
N LEU A 208 -12.57 1.30 18.45
CA LEU A 208 -13.70 1.79 17.65
C LEU A 208 -13.61 1.26 16.21
N LEU A 209 -12.45 1.41 15.55
CA LEU A 209 -12.24 0.91 14.19
C LEU A 209 -12.41 -0.61 14.08
N ARG A 210 -11.89 -1.41 15.02
CA ARG A 210 -12.08 -2.87 15.04
C ARG A 210 -13.56 -3.25 15.17
N ARG A 211 -14.34 -2.50 15.93
CA ARG A 211 -15.77 -2.75 16.11
C ARG A 211 -16.59 -2.38 14.88
N LEU A 212 -16.16 -1.36 14.12
CA LEU A 212 -16.72 -1.02 12.81
C LEU A 212 -16.29 -1.99 11.70
N LEU A 213 -15.17 -2.67 11.87
CA LEU A 213 -14.59 -3.65 10.94
C LEU A 213 -14.50 -5.04 11.59
N PRO A 214 -15.63 -5.72 11.88
CA PRO A 214 -15.57 -7.07 12.38
C PRO A 214 -14.87 -7.97 11.37
N SER A 215 -13.99 -8.86 11.87
CA SER A 215 -13.16 -9.77 11.05
C SER A 215 -13.96 -10.68 10.13
N ASP A 216 -15.25 -10.81 10.43
CA ASP A 216 -16.19 -11.77 9.87
C ASP A 216 -16.90 -11.23 8.61
N GLY A 217 -16.62 -9.97 8.23
CA GLY A 217 -17.19 -9.32 7.05
C GLY A 217 -18.68 -8.97 7.16
N GLN A 218 -19.30 -9.12 8.33
CA GLN A 218 -20.70 -8.77 8.54
C GLN A 218 -20.91 -7.25 8.46
N THR A 219 -21.92 -6.85 7.68
CA THR A 219 -22.38 -5.46 7.62
C THR A 219 -23.16 -5.15 8.88
N LEU A 220 -22.57 -4.36 9.79
CA LEU A 220 -23.30 -3.82 10.94
C LEU A 220 -24.47 -2.98 10.43
N GLY A 221 -25.65 -3.18 11.03
CA GLY A 221 -26.80 -2.31 10.79
C GLY A 221 -26.47 -0.88 11.23
N SER A 222 -27.10 0.11 10.59
CA SER A 222 -26.86 1.53 10.87
C SER A 222 -27.01 1.88 12.36
N ALA A 223 -27.99 1.30 13.04
CA ALA A 223 -28.19 1.48 14.48
C ALA A 223 -27.03 0.91 15.33
N ALA A 224 -26.47 -0.24 14.95
CA ALA A 224 -25.36 -0.86 15.65
C ALA A 224 -24.06 -0.07 15.47
N VAL A 225 -23.83 0.50 14.28
CA VAL A 225 -22.70 1.40 14.03
C VAL A 225 -22.79 2.64 14.90
N LEU A 226 -23.95 3.29 14.95
CA LEU A 226 -24.12 4.50 15.76
C LEU A 226 -24.01 4.21 17.26
N ALA A 227 -24.55 3.08 17.72
CA ALA A 227 -24.39 2.65 19.12
C ALA A 227 -22.92 2.40 19.48
N ALA A 228 -22.15 1.76 18.59
CA ALA A 228 -20.72 1.53 18.81
C ALA A 228 -19.92 2.85 18.82
N VAL A 229 -20.29 3.82 17.97
CA VAL A 229 -19.69 5.16 18.00
C VAL A 229 -20.02 5.87 19.31
N ASP A 230 -21.28 5.88 19.75
CA ASP A 230 -21.68 6.54 20.99
C ASP A 230 -21.01 5.92 22.23
N GLU A 231 -20.93 4.58 22.29
CA GLU A 231 -20.25 3.82 23.34
C GLU A 231 -18.75 4.18 23.42
N MET A 232 -18.03 4.11 22.30
CA MET A 232 -16.58 4.31 22.30
C MET A 232 -16.18 5.79 22.45
N VAL A 233 -17.03 6.72 22.02
CA VAL A 233 -16.83 8.16 22.28
C VAL A 233 -16.93 8.44 23.78
N ALA A 234 -17.83 7.76 24.50
CA ALA A 234 -17.89 7.83 25.96
C ALA A 234 -16.63 7.24 26.63
N GLU A 235 -15.97 6.25 26.00
CA GLU A 235 -14.67 5.71 26.43
C GLU A 235 -13.46 6.58 26.04
N GLY A 236 -13.69 7.72 25.36
CA GLY A 236 -12.64 8.68 24.99
C GLY A 236 -12.08 8.51 23.57
N ALA A 237 -12.73 7.72 22.70
CA ALA A 237 -12.40 7.69 21.28
C ALA A 237 -12.78 9.01 20.61
N ASP A 238 -11.95 9.45 19.66
CA ASP A 238 -12.18 10.63 18.85
C ASP A 238 -12.63 10.19 17.45
N ILE A 239 -13.87 10.55 17.08
CA ILE A 239 -14.50 10.16 15.81
C ILE A 239 -13.71 10.69 14.60
N VAL A 240 -13.13 11.89 14.72
CA VAL A 240 -12.39 12.55 13.65
C VAL A 240 -11.04 11.87 13.47
N ARG A 241 -10.29 11.72 14.57
CA ARG A 241 -8.99 11.05 14.59
C ARG A 241 -9.07 9.59 14.14
N ALA A 242 -10.14 8.89 14.53
CA ALA A 242 -10.39 7.52 14.10
C ALA A 242 -10.77 7.42 12.61
N GLY A 243 -11.08 8.52 11.91
CA GLY A 243 -11.43 8.49 10.49
C GLY A 243 -12.75 7.77 10.20
N VAL A 244 -13.74 7.88 11.09
CA VAL A 244 -15.02 7.14 10.96
C VAL A 244 -15.79 7.54 9.69
N LEU A 245 -15.66 8.81 9.26
CA LEU A 245 -16.32 9.30 8.06
C LEU A 245 -15.63 8.79 6.77
N GLN A 246 -14.32 8.67 6.78
CA GLN A 246 -13.51 8.01 5.75
C GLN A 246 -13.91 6.54 5.61
N TRP A 247 -14.08 5.83 6.73
CA TRP A 247 -14.60 4.45 6.72
C TRP A 247 -15.99 4.36 6.06
N CYS A 248 -16.91 5.28 6.40
CA CYS A 248 -18.22 5.33 5.76
C CYS A 248 -18.13 5.58 4.26
N ALA A 249 -17.23 6.49 3.85
CA ALA A 249 -16.99 6.80 2.44
C ALA A 249 -16.48 5.56 1.69
N ALA A 250 -15.53 4.83 2.27
CA ALA A 250 -14.96 3.59 1.73
C ALA A 250 -16.01 2.48 1.56
N ARG A 251 -16.97 2.39 2.49
CA ARG A 251 -18.02 1.34 2.50
C ARG A 251 -19.31 1.71 1.77
N GLY A 252 -19.45 2.94 1.28
CA GLY A 252 -20.70 3.35 0.63
C GLY A 252 -21.87 3.61 1.56
N CYS A 253 -21.64 3.70 2.88
CA CYS A 253 -22.68 3.90 3.87
C CYS A 253 -23.15 5.36 3.96
N ARG A 254 -23.67 5.92 2.85
CA ARG A 254 -24.06 7.34 2.75
C ARG A 254 -25.08 7.79 3.81
N HIS A 255 -25.93 6.86 4.26
CA HIS A 255 -26.94 7.10 5.29
C HIS A 255 -26.34 7.39 6.69
N LEU A 256 -25.06 7.11 6.90
CA LEU A 256 -24.34 7.40 8.15
C LEU A 256 -23.69 8.78 8.17
N ILE A 257 -23.58 9.48 7.03
CA ILE A 257 -22.90 10.79 6.97
C ILE A 257 -23.56 11.78 7.93
N GLN A 258 -24.87 12.02 7.79
CA GLN A 258 -25.57 12.99 8.63
C GLN A 258 -25.53 12.62 10.14
N PRO A 259 -25.84 11.37 10.55
CA PRO A 259 -25.71 10.98 11.96
C PRO A 259 -24.30 11.09 12.55
N LEU A 260 -23.25 10.95 11.74
CA LEU A 260 -21.87 11.09 12.21
C LEU A 260 -21.46 12.56 12.32
N LEU A 261 -21.89 13.39 11.37
CA LEU A 261 -21.69 14.84 11.45
C LEU A 261 -22.38 15.43 12.69
N SER A 262 -23.58 14.95 13.06
CA SER A 262 -24.25 15.39 14.30
C SER A 262 -23.52 14.92 15.58
N ARG A 263 -22.60 13.96 15.48
CA ARG A 263 -21.74 13.49 16.57
C ARG A 263 -20.36 14.16 16.58
N GLY A 264 -20.15 15.18 15.75
CA GLY A 264 -18.89 15.92 15.69
C GLY A 264 -17.86 15.37 14.71
N ALA A 265 -18.23 14.42 13.83
CA ALA A 265 -17.38 14.10 12.69
C ALA A 265 -17.19 15.33 11.80
N GLN A 266 -16.02 15.43 11.15
CA GLN A 266 -15.67 16.55 10.29
C GLN A 266 -15.64 16.11 8.82
N ILE A 267 -16.42 16.78 7.97
CA ILE A 267 -16.59 16.44 6.55
C ILE A 267 -15.28 16.51 5.74
N ASN A 268 -14.36 17.37 6.16
CA ASN A 268 -13.09 17.67 5.49
C ASN A 268 -11.85 17.19 6.27
N ALA A 269 -12.04 16.40 7.33
CA ALA A 269 -10.90 15.88 8.08
C ALA A 269 -10.04 14.97 7.20
N LYS A 270 -8.73 15.01 7.43
CA LYS A 270 -7.75 14.15 6.77
C LYS A 270 -7.41 13.00 7.70
N ASP A 271 -7.30 11.79 7.15
CA ASP A 271 -6.90 10.60 7.90
C ASP A 271 -5.38 10.48 7.99
N GLN A 272 -4.89 9.30 8.39
CA GLN A 272 -3.45 9.02 8.50
C GLN A 272 -2.72 8.98 7.16
N LEU A 273 -3.45 8.90 6.06
CA LEU A 273 -2.95 8.91 4.68
C LEU A 273 -3.12 10.29 4.04
N ASP A 274 -3.47 11.30 4.84
CA ASP A 274 -3.78 12.66 4.39
C ASP A 274 -5.02 12.74 3.48
N LEU A 275 -5.89 11.71 3.54
CA LEU A 275 -7.07 11.59 2.68
C LEU A 275 -8.33 12.11 3.36
N THR A 276 -9.10 12.89 2.60
CA THR A 276 -10.45 13.31 2.99
C THR A 276 -11.48 12.22 2.66
N PRO A 277 -12.67 12.22 3.30
CA PRO A 277 -13.76 11.34 2.91
C PRO A 277 -14.13 11.44 1.43
N LEU A 278 -14.03 12.64 0.84
CA LEU A 278 -14.31 12.86 -0.58
C LEU A 278 -13.28 12.19 -1.49
N MET A 279 -11.98 12.24 -1.14
CA MET A 279 -10.92 11.54 -1.89
C MET A 279 -11.13 10.02 -1.88
N ILE A 280 -11.48 9.46 -0.73
CA ILE A 280 -11.75 8.02 -0.58
C ILE A 280 -13.01 7.61 -1.36
N ALA A 281 -14.07 8.43 -1.32
CA ALA A 281 -15.26 8.17 -2.12
C ALA A 281 -14.95 8.19 -3.63
N ALA A 282 -14.08 9.09 -4.07
CA ALA A 282 -13.68 9.24 -5.46
C ALA A 282 -12.84 8.04 -5.98
N SER A 283 -12.03 7.43 -5.11
CA SER A 283 -11.13 6.31 -5.46
C SER A 283 -11.79 4.92 -5.44
N ARG A 284 -13.09 4.81 -5.10
CA ARG A 284 -13.81 3.51 -4.99
C ARG A 284 -14.02 2.82 -6.35
N GLY A 285 -13.04 2.05 -6.80
CA GLY A 285 -13.03 1.39 -8.11
C GLY A 285 -14.00 0.19 -8.29
N GLY A 286 -14.80 0.24 -9.35
CA GLY A 286 -15.13 -0.86 -10.27
C GLY A 286 -15.95 -2.10 -9.84
N ARG A 287 -16.25 -2.32 -8.55
CA ARG A 287 -17.06 -3.49 -8.12
C ARG A 287 -18.49 -3.16 -7.71
N GLU A 288 -18.75 -1.89 -7.42
CA GLU A 288 -20.07 -1.35 -7.12
C GLU A 288 -20.46 -0.42 -8.26
N GLY A 289 -21.73 -0.44 -8.68
CA GLY A 289 -22.21 0.32 -9.83
C GLY A 289 -21.85 1.80 -9.72
N SER A 290 -21.62 2.46 -10.87
CA SER A 290 -21.35 3.90 -10.98
C SER A 290 -22.27 4.74 -10.09
N ASP A 291 -23.53 4.32 -9.99
CA ASP A 291 -24.62 5.01 -9.29
C ASP A 291 -24.36 5.13 -7.78
N ASP A 292 -23.76 4.12 -7.14
CA ASP A 292 -23.48 4.17 -5.71
C ASP A 292 -22.30 5.09 -5.38
N ARG A 293 -21.31 5.17 -6.28
CA ARG A 293 -20.21 6.13 -6.16
C ARG A 293 -20.73 7.55 -6.32
N ILE A 294 -21.52 7.81 -7.36
CA ILE A 294 -22.16 9.11 -7.61
C ILE A 294 -23.01 9.52 -6.41
N ALA A 295 -23.81 8.61 -5.85
CA ALA A 295 -24.65 8.90 -4.70
C ALA A 295 -23.82 9.25 -3.45
N MET A 296 -22.70 8.55 -3.21
CA MET A 296 -21.80 8.87 -2.09
C MET A 296 -21.11 10.22 -2.28
N VAL A 297 -20.53 10.48 -3.46
CA VAL A 297 -19.88 11.74 -3.80
C VAL A 297 -20.87 12.91 -3.71
N SER A 298 -22.08 12.72 -4.23
CA SER A 298 -23.17 13.71 -4.14
C SER A 298 -23.51 14.03 -2.70
N ALA A 299 -23.66 13.00 -1.86
CA ALA A 299 -23.97 13.19 -0.44
C ALA A 299 -22.86 13.99 0.27
N LEU A 300 -21.59 13.60 0.10
CA LEU A 300 -20.47 14.31 0.73
C LEU A 300 -20.40 15.78 0.30
N ILE A 301 -20.56 16.06 -1.00
CA ILE A 301 -20.59 17.44 -1.52
C ILE A 301 -21.79 18.22 -0.96
N ALA A 302 -22.97 17.60 -0.89
CA ALA A 302 -24.16 18.23 -0.32
C ALA A 302 -23.99 18.60 1.17
N PHE A 303 -23.21 17.82 1.91
CA PHE A 303 -22.82 18.11 3.30
C PHE A 303 -21.60 19.05 3.43
N GLY A 304 -21.11 19.62 2.32
CA GLY A 304 -20.05 20.63 2.34
C GLY A 304 -18.62 20.11 2.23
N ALA A 305 -18.42 18.92 1.65
CA ALA A 305 -17.08 18.43 1.35
C ALA A 305 -16.36 19.36 0.36
N ASP A 306 -15.14 19.78 0.71
CA ASP A 306 -14.33 20.69 -0.10
C ASP A 306 -13.49 19.91 -1.11
N LYS A 307 -13.85 20.07 -2.38
CA LYS A 307 -13.17 19.47 -3.54
C LYS A 307 -11.81 20.07 -3.87
N ASN A 308 -11.43 21.18 -3.23
CA ASN A 308 -10.13 21.83 -3.46
C ASN A 308 -9.03 21.31 -2.53
N ILE A 309 -9.38 20.49 -1.53
CA ILE A 309 -8.38 19.89 -0.65
C ILE A 309 -7.54 18.90 -1.47
N VAL A 310 -6.24 18.95 -1.24
CA VAL A 310 -5.25 18.04 -1.81
C VAL A 310 -4.55 17.27 -0.70
N ASP A 311 -4.11 16.06 -1.01
CA ASP A 311 -3.24 15.28 -0.13
C ASP A 311 -1.78 15.79 -0.18
N ASP A 312 -0.89 15.07 0.49
CA ASP A 312 0.54 15.38 0.58
C ASP A 312 1.25 15.34 -0.79
N ASP A 313 0.72 14.60 -1.75
CA ASP A 313 1.21 14.52 -3.13
C ASP A 313 0.61 15.63 -4.03
N GLY A 314 -0.25 16.49 -3.48
CA GLY A 314 -0.94 17.54 -4.21
C GLY A 314 -2.13 17.04 -5.05
N ILE A 315 -2.56 15.80 -4.83
CA ILE A 315 -3.63 15.13 -5.54
C ILE A 315 -4.97 15.47 -4.88
N SER A 316 -5.93 15.96 -5.66
CA SER A 316 -7.29 16.25 -5.20
C SER A 316 -8.18 15.02 -5.30
N ALA A 317 -9.44 15.14 -4.86
CA ALA A 317 -10.42 14.07 -5.08
C ALA A 317 -10.61 13.72 -6.57
N LEU A 318 -10.42 14.68 -7.48
CA LEU A 318 -10.45 14.41 -8.92
C LEU A 318 -9.26 13.57 -9.39
N GLY A 319 -8.05 13.84 -8.89
CA GLY A 319 -6.86 13.05 -9.22
C GLY A 319 -6.92 11.62 -8.67
N HIS A 320 -7.53 11.43 -7.48
CA HIS A 320 -7.82 10.10 -6.93
C HIS A 320 -8.82 9.32 -7.79
N TYR A 321 -9.82 10.01 -8.35
CA TYR A 321 -10.74 9.41 -9.32
C TYR A 321 -10.04 8.99 -10.61
N PHE A 322 -9.18 9.84 -11.18
CA PHE A 322 -8.38 9.49 -12.35
C PHE A 322 -7.44 8.32 -12.08
N SER A 323 -6.75 8.34 -10.94
CA SER A 323 -5.87 7.24 -10.51
C SER A 323 -6.63 5.93 -10.39
N SER A 324 -7.85 5.94 -9.85
CA SER A 324 -8.69 4.74 -9.78
C SER A 324 -9.09 4.24 -11.16
N LEU A 325 -9.45 5.12 -12.10
CA LEU A 325 -9.82 4.74 -13.46
C LEU A 325 -8.63 4.18 -14.21
N ARG A 326 -7.49 4.85 -14.15
CA ARG A 326 -6.24 4.38 -14.74
C ARG A 326 -5.88 2.99 -14.19
N ARG A 327 -5.89 2.79 -12.87
CA ARG A 327 -5.64 1.46 -12.26
C ARG A 327 -6.62 0.40 -12.76
N ALA A 328 -7.91 0.74 -12.92
CA ALA A 328 -8.92 -0.18 -13.43
C ALA A 328 -8.74 -0.48 -14.93
N ASN A 329 -8.35 0.51 -15.73
CA ASN A 329 -8.11 0.37 -17.16
C ASN A 329 -6.80 -0.34 -17.46
N ASP A 330 -5.76 -0.10 -16.68
CA ASP A 330 -4.51 -0.87 -16.70
C ASP A 330 -4.80 -2.35 -16.42
N PHE A 331 -5.67 -2.64 -15.42
CA PHE A 331 -6.17 -3.99 -15.17
C PHE A 331 -6.96 -4.54 -16.36
N ASN A 332 -7.92 -3.79 -16.89
CA ASN A 332 -8.76 -4.23 -18.00
C ASN A 332 -7.94 -4.49 -19.28
N ALA A 333 -7.00 -3.61 -19.61
CA ALA A 333 -6.04 -3.78 -20.71
C ALA A 333 -5.20 -5.05 -20.52
N THR A 334 -4.79 -5.36 -19.28
CA THR A 334 -4.10 -6.61 -18.96
C THR A 334 -4.96 -7.85 -19.25
N PHE A 335 -6.29 -7.77 -19.28
CA PHE A 335 -7.18 -8.92 -19.48
C PHE A 335 -8.07 -8.86 -20.73
N ASP A 336 -7.88 -7.88 -21.62
CA ASP A 336 -8.75 -7.61 -22.81
C ASP A 336 -10.21 -7.38 -22.38
N LEU A 337 -10.38 -6.80 -21.18
CA LEU A 337 -11.68 -6.38 -20.70
C LEU A 337 -11.96 -4.96 -21.20
N GLU A 338 -13.24 -4.61 -21.26
CA GLU A 338 -13.67 -3.28 -21.68
C GLU A 338 -13.09 -2.21 -20.74
N LYS A 339 -12.50 -1.16 -21.31
CA LYS A 339 -12.03 -0.01 -20.52
C LYS A 339 -13.23 0.65 -19.85
N GLN A 340 -13.05 1.00 -18.58
CA GLN A 340 -13.96 1.90 -17.89
C GLN A 340 -13.79 3.30 -18.49
N VAL A 341 -14.91 3.88 -18.91
CA VAL A 341 -14.93 5.23 -19.45
C VAL A 341 -15.01 6.22 -18.29
N LEU A 342 -14.33 7.34 -18.45
CA LEU A 342 -14.45 8.46 -17.55
C LEU A 342 -15.90 8.94 -17.50
N ASP A 343 -16.55 8.79 -16.35
CA ASP A 343 -17.88 9.35 -16.11
C ASP A 343 -17.82 10.89 -16.07
N PRO A 344 -18.52 11.58 -17.00
CA PRO A 344 -18.50 13.04 -17.09
C PRO A 344 -19.18 13.73 -15.91
N VAL A 345 -20.14 13.07 -15.26
CA VAL A 345 -20.83 13.59 -14.07
C VAL A 345 -19.86 13.65 -12.91
N LEU A 346 -19.18 12.54 -12.61
CA LEU A 346 -18.17 12.49 -11.54
C LEU A 346 -17.01 13.46 -11.79
N ARG A 347 -16.53 13.55 -13.04
CA ARG A 347 -15.49 14.50 -13.43
C ARG A 347 -15.91 15.93 -13.07
N THR A 348 -17.15 16.30 -13.38
CA THR A 348 -17.67 17.66 -13.13
C THR A 348 -17.87 17.93 -11.64
N MET A 349 -18.41 16.96 -10.91
CA MET A 349 -18.65 17.09 -9.47
C MET A 349 -17.35 17.27 -8.67
N LEU A 350 -16.31 16.50 -9.01
CA LEU A 350 -15.04 16.48 -8.30
C LEU A 350 -14.07 17.59 -8.74
N ALA A 351 -14.30 18.24 -9.88
CA ALA A 351 -13.40 19.25 -10.42
C ALA A 351 -13.20 20.43 -9.45
N PRO A 352 -11.96 20.71 -9.00
CA PRO A 352 -11.66 21.87 -8.14
C PRO A 352 -12.09 23.18 -8.82
N ALA A 353 -12.35 24.21 -8.01
CA ALA A 353 -12.88 25.49 -8.52
C ALA A 353 -11.95 26.20 -9.51
N ARG A 354 -10.63 25.95 -9.43
CA ARG A 354 -9.61 26.51 -10.33
C ARG A 354 -9.20 25.53 -11.45
N GLY A 355 -9.93 24.43 -11.62
CA GLY A 355 -9.55 23.33 -12.50
C GLY A 355 -8.65 22.30 -11.80
N PRO A 356 -8.34 21.18 -12.48
CA PRO A 356 -7.48 20.12 -11.95
C PRO A 356 -6.09 20.65 -11.59
N THR A 357 -5.49 20.09 -10.53
CA THR A 357 -4.11 20.40 -10.17
C THR A 357 -3.13 19.78 -11.18
N ILE A 358 -1.87 20.22 -11.17
CA ILE A 358 -0.83 19.60 -11.99
C ILE A 358 -0.68 18.11 -11.62
N ALA A 359 -0.74 17.78 -10.33
CA ALA A 359 -0.66 16.41 -9.85
C ALA A 359 -1.87 15.57 -10.33
N ASP A 360 -3.09 16.13 -10.33
CA ASP A 360 -4.28 15.45 -10.85
C ASP A 360 -4.09 15.03 -12.32
N LEU A 361 -3.48 15.90 -13.13
CA LEU A 361 -3.26 15.61 -14.55
C LEU A 361 -2.27 14.47 -14.78
N THR A 362 -1.32 14.22 -13.87
CA THR A 362 -0.42 13.07 -13.96
C THR A 362 -1.10 11.73 -13.68
N CYS A 363 -2.32 11.77 -13.13
CA CYS A 363 -3.13 10.59 -12.82
C CYS A 363 -4.05 10.17 -13.98
N VAL A 364 -4.18 10.99 -15.03
CA VAL A 364 -5.05 10.72 -16.17
C VAL A 364 -4.56 9.49 -16.93
N ASP A 365 -5.51 8.71 -17.43
CA ASP A 365 -5.25 7.59 -18.33
C ASP A 365 -5.03 8.15 -19.75
N ASP A 366 -3.76 8.24 -20.16
CA ASP A 366 -3.34 8.77 -21.47
C ASP A 366 -3.29 7.69 -22.58
N HIS A 367 -3.76 6.47 -22.28
CA HIS A 367 -3.76 5.29 -23.17
C HIS A 367 -5.16 4.89 -23.63
#